data_AF-A0AAX4KW56-F1
#
_entry.id   AF-A0AAX4KW56-F1
#
_cell.length_a   1.000
_cell.length_b   1.000
_cell.length_c   1.000
_cell.angle_alpha   90.00
_cell.angle_beta   90.00
_cell.angle_gamma   90.00
#
_symmetry.space_group_name_H-M   'P 1'
#
loop_
_entity.id
_entity.type
_entity.pdbx_description
1 polymer ?
#
loop_
_entity_poly.entity_id
_entity_poly.type
_entity_poly.pdbx_seq_one_letter_code
_entity_poly.pdbx_strand_id
1 'polypeptide(L)'
;MSLDIYTWDAYDLYSYAVRIIPVRCFSCGKVIGNLWDSYLELLAAGVDEGDALDRLQLKRYCCRRMVLTHVDLIEKLLMYNPLSRDR
;
A
#
# COMPACT_ATOMS: atom_id res chain seq x y z
N MET A 1 -3.23 -32.83 -18.43
CA MET A 1 -2.73 -33.45 -17.18
C MET A 1 -1.27 -33.11 -17.09
N SER A 2 -0.92 -31.86 -16.79
CA SER A 2 -0.84 -31.34 -15.43
C SER A 2 -1.38 -29.91 -15.32
N LEU A 3 -2.14 -29.71 -14.24
CA LEU A 3 -2.70 -28.45 -13.78
C LEU A 3 -1.64 -27.73 -12.95
N ASP A 4 -1.04 -26.65 -13.46
CA ASP A 4 -0.27 -25.71 -12.62
C ASP A 4 -0.98 -24.34 -12.61
N ILE A 5 -2.23 -24.36 -12.15
CA ILE A 5 -3.05 -23.18 -11.83
C ILE A 5 -2.88 -22.80 -10.34
N TYR A 6 -1.87 -23.34 -9.66
CA TYR A 6 -1.69 -23.30 -8.21
C TYR A 6 -0.23 -23.12 -7.79
N THR A 7 0.35 -21.96 -8.05
CA THR A 7 1.30 -21.35 -7.10
C THR A 7 0.93 -19.88 -6.98
N TRP A 8 -0.27 -19.64 -6.43
CA TRP A 8 -0.51 -18.45 -5.63
C TRP A 8 0.34 -18.63 -4.37
N ASP A 9 1.61 -18.26 -4.48
CA ASP A 9 2.52 -18.30 -3.35
C ASP A 9 1.91 -17.45 -2.23
N ALA A 10 1.93 -17.96 -1.01
CA ALA A 10 1.47 -17.29 0.20
C ALA A 10 2.01 -15.84 0.37
N TYR A 11 2.97 -15.44 -0.46
CA TYR A 11 3.51 -14.09 -0.66
C TYR A 11 2.49 -13.05 -1.13
N ASP A 12 1.61 -13.34 -2.10
CA ASP A 12 0.60 -12.37 -2.52
C ASP A 12 -0.41 -12.14 -1.39
N LEU A 13 -0.82 -13.22 -0.69
CA LEU A 13 -1.66 -13.19 0.50
C LEU A 13 -1.11 -12.37 1.67
N TYR A 14 0.21 -12.26 1.78
CA TYR A 14 0.89 -11.48 2.81
C TYR A 14 1.19 -10.03 2.35
N SER A 15 1.32 -9.78 1.04
CA SER A 15 1.61 -8.44 0.49
C SER A 15 0.44 -7.45 0.70
N TYR A 16 -0.81 -7.89 0.60
CA TYR A 16 -1.95 -7.00 0.89
C TYR A 16 -2.26 -6.79 2.37
N ALA A 17 -1.69 -7.59 3.28
CA ALA A 17 -1.91 -7.41 4.72
C ALA A 17 -0.91 -6.46 5.39
N VAL A 18 0.26 -6.20 4.79
CA VAL A 18 1.34 -5.45 5.44
C VAL A 18 1.72 -4.18 4.67
N ARG A 19 0.76 -3.43 4.11
CA ARG A 19 1.03 -2.09 3.56
C ARG A 19 0.93 -1.03 4.65
N ILE A 20 2.08 -0.56 5.14
CA ILE A 20 2.16 0.37 6.28
C ILE A 20 2.02 1.82 5.80
N ILE A 21 0.79 2.21 5.47
CA ILE A 21 0.41 3.63 5.40
C ILE A 21 -0.03 4.11 6.78
N PRO A 22 0.23 5.39 7.12
CA PRO A 22 -0.32 5.97 8.33
C PRO A 22 -1.85 5.75 8.40
N VAL A 23 -2.33 5.06 9.44
CA VAL A 23 -3.77 4.81 9.65
C VAL A 23 -4.56 6.12 9.60
N ARG A 24 -3.98 7.20 10.13
CA ARG A 24 -4.51 8.55 10.17
C ARG A 24 -3.51 9.54 9.58
N CYS A 25 -3.99 10.64 9.00
CA CYS A 25 -3.12 11.75 8.63
C CYS A 25 -2.53 12.44 9.86
N PHE A 26 -1.23 12.71 9.83
CA PHE A 26 -0.51 13.38 10.92
C PHE A 26 -1.00 14.81 11.23
N SER A 27 -1.62 15.50 10.27
CA SER A 27 -2.12 16.87 10.48
C SER A 27 -3.63 16.92 10.70
N CYS A 28 -4.40 16.25 9.85
CA CYS A 28 -5.88 16.35 9.84
C CYS A 28 -6.58 15.28 10.68
N GLY A 29 -5.90 14.18 11.03
CA GLY A 29 -6.52 13.05 11.76
C GLY A 29 -7.56 12.25 10.94
N LYS A 30 -7.75 12.56 9.64
CA LYS A 30 -8.62 11.78 8.75
C LYS A 30 -8.09 10.34 8.61
N VAL A 31 -8.97 9.34 8.55
CA VAL A 31 -8.61 7.96 8.18
C VAL A 31 -8.05 7.94 6.77
N ILE A 32 -6.87 7.34 6.59
CA ILE A 32 -6.22 7.17 5.28
C ILE A 32 -5.80 5.73 5.02
N GLY A 33 -5.52 4.94 6.07
CA GLY A 33 -4.98 3.58 5.91
C GLY A 33 -5.81 2.65 5.03
N ASN A 34 -7.12 2.85 4.92
CA ASN A 34 -8.02 2.03 4.10
C ASN A 34 -8.15 2.49 2.63
N LEU A 35 -7.54 3.62 2.25
CA LEU A 35 -7.73 4.24 0.94
C LEU A 35 -6.64 3.85 -0.07
N TRP A 36 -5.57 3.20 0.38
CA TRP A 36 -4.41 2.91 -0.47
C TRP A 36 -4.69 1.91 -1.57
N ASP A 37 -5.42 0.84 -1.26
CA ASP A 37 -5.80 -0.16 -2.27
C ASP A 37 -6.62 0.47 -3.38
N SER A 38 -7.64 1.24 -3.01
CA SER A 38 -8.45 1.99 -3.97
C SER A 38 -7.64 3.01 -4.78
N TYR A 39 -6.59 3.59 -4.19
CA TYR A 39 -5.67 4.47 -4.93
C TYR A 39 -4.88 3.71 -6.00
N LEU A 40 -4.31 2.54 -5.65
CA LEU A 40 -3.58 1.70 -6.61
C LEU A 40 -4.50 1.16 -7.70
N GLU A 41 -5.72 0.76 -7.37
CA GLU A 41 -6.73 0.31 -8.35
C GLU A 41 -7.04 1.41 -9.37
N LEU A 42 -7.17 2.67 -8.93
CA LEU A 42 -7.41 3.81 -9.81
C LEU A 42 -6.20 4.10 -10.71
N LEU A 43 -4.98 4.01 -10.19
CA LEU A 43 -3.76 4.17 -10.99
C LEU A 43 -3.60 3.04 -12.01
N ALA A 44 -3.90 1.80 -11.63
CA ALA A 44 -3.90 0.65 -12.53
C ALA A 44 -4.93 0.78 -13.65
N ALA A 45 -6.05 1.45 -13.37
CA ALA A 45 -7.05 1.82 -14.37
C ALA A 45 -6.63 3.01 -15.27
N GLY A 46 -5.45 3.59 -15.07
CA GLY A 46 -4.92 4.69 -15.87
C GLY A 46 -5.48 6.07 -15.53
N VAL A 47 -6.04 6.24 -14.32
CA VAL A 47 -6.50 7.55 -13.82
C VAL A 47 -5.29 8.37 -13.37
N ASP A 48 -5.30 9.67 -13.65
CA ASP A 48 -4.29 10.60 -13.15
C ASP A 48 -4.27 10.65 -11.62
N GLU A 49 -3.09 10.86 -11.04
CA GLU A 49 -2.88 10.86 -9.58
C GLU A 49 -3.73 11.92 -8.88
N GLY A 50 -3.90 13.11 -9.49
CA GLY A 50 -4.72 14.18 -8.96
C GLY A 50 -6.20 13.80 -8.91
N ASP A 51 -6.71 13.27 -10.01
CA ASP A 51 -8.10 12.81 -10.15
C ASP A 51 -8.40 11.62 -9.24
N ALA A 52 -7.44 10.71 -9.07
CA ALA A 52 -7.58 9.57 -8.15
C ALA A 52 -7.75 10.04 -6.70
N LEU A 53 -6.97 11.02 -6.26
CA LEU A 53 -7.10 11.61 -4.91
C LEU A 53 -8.43 12.35 -4.71
N ASP A 54 -8.94 12.98 -5.76
CA ASP A 54 -10.26 13.64 -5.76
C ASP A 54 -11.39 12.63 -5.61
N ARG A 55 -11.32 11.50 -6.33
CA ARG A 55 -12.28 10.39 -6.20
C ARG A 55 -12.27 9.77 -4.80
N LEU A 56 -11.11 9.69 -4.15
CA LEU A 56 -10.95 9.25 -2.76
C LEU A 56 -11.37 10.31 -1.72
N GLN A 57 -11.93 11.44 -2.16
CA GLN A 57 -12.42 12.53 -1.32
C GLN A 57 -11.33 13.14 -0.41
N LEU A 58 -10.06 13.12 -0.83
CA LEU A 58 -8.94 13.72 -0.10
C LEU A 58 -8.82 15.20 -0.44
N LYS A 59 -9.78 16.03 0.00
CA LYS A 59 -9.81 17.47 -0.36
C LYS A 59 -8.60 18.26 0.17
N ARG A 60 -8.16 18.01 1.40
CA ARG A 60 -7.08 18.77 2.05
C ARG A 60 -5.70 18.26 1.62
N TYR A 61 -4.79 19.18 1.31
CA TYR A 61 -3.41 18.89 0.90
C TYR A 61 -2.65 18.02 1.92
N CYS A 62 -2.87 18.21 3.22
CA CYS A 62 -2.21 17.44 4.26
C CYS A 62 -2.57 15.95 4.20
N CYS A 63 -3.82 15.63 3.90
CA CYS A 63 -4.28 14.25 3.77
C CYS A 63 -3.81 13.66 2.41
N ARG A 64 -3.74 14.46 1.32
CA ARG A 64 -3.18 14.03 0.02
C ARG A 64 -1.70 13.66 0.09
N ARG A 65 -0.90 14.45 0.82
CA ARG A 65 0.54 14.19 0.98
C ARG A 65 0.82 12.80 1.51
N MET A 66 -0.01 12.29 2.43
CA MET A 66 0.19 10.97 3.05
C MET A 66 0.11 9.83 2.03
N VAL A 67 -0.69 10.00 0.98
CA VAL A 67 -0.84 9.01 -0.10
C VAL A 67 0.22 9.25 -1.18
N LEU A 68 0.40 10.50 -1.62
CA LEU A 68 1.35 10.84 -2.69
C LEU A 68 2.81 10.52 -2.35
N THR A 69 3.23 10.75 -1.11
CA THR A 69 4.62 10.52 -0.69
C THR A 69 4.83 9.19 0.02
N HIS A 70 3.84 8.30 0.01
CA HIS A 70 4.03 6.97 0.59
C HIS A 70 4.97 6.16 -0.28
N VAL A 71 5.97 5.55 0.35
CA VAL A 71 6.88 4.59 -0.29
C VAL A 71 6.77 3.31 0.50
N ASP A 72 6.35 2.24 -0.16
CA ASP A 72 6.27 0.95 0.50
C ASP A 72 7.64 0.26 0.50
N LEU A 73 8.25 0.19 1.68
CA LEU A 73 9.55 -0.45 1.89
C LEU A 73 9.43 -1.82 2.58
N ILE A 74 8.22 -2.23 2.94
CA ILE A 74 8.02 -3.41 3.79
C ILE A 74 8.44 -4.69 3.08
N GLU A 75 8.18 -4.80 1.79
CA GLU A 75 8.52 -5.97 0.97
C GLU A 75 10.03 -6.23 1.00
N LYS A 76 10.83 -5.16 0.96
CA LYS A 76 12.29 -5.24 1.02
C LYS A 76 12.80 -5.58 2.43
N LEU A 77 12.09 -5.14 3.47
CA LEU A 77 12.47 -5.39 4.86
C LEU A 77 12.13 -6.81 5.31
N LEU A 78 11.01 -7.38 4.85
CA LEU A 78 10.58 -8.75 5.21
C LEU A 78 11.57 -9.83 4.73
N MET A 79 12.38 -9.52 3.73
CA MET A 79 13.44 -10.42 3.24
C MET A 79 14.61 -10.57 4.24
N TYR A 80 14.72 -9.69 5.24
CA TYR A 80 15.79 -9.76 6.23
C TYR A 80 15.32 -10.50 7.49
N ASN A 81 15.91 -11.67 7.76
CA ASN A 81 15.71 -12.37 9.02
C ASN A 81 16.60 -11.73 10.12
N PRO A 82 16.03 -11.15 11.19
CA PRO A 82 16.84 -10.58 12.27
C PRO A 82 17.57 -11.64 13.11
N LEU A 83 17.16 -12.92 13.04
CA LEU A 83 17.74 -14.02 13.81
C LEU A 83 18.98 -14.66 13.17
N SER A 84 19.25 -14.40 11.88
CA SER A 84 20.49 -14.84 11.22
C SER A 84 21.68 -13.92 11.52
N ARG A 85 21.54 -13.01 12.49
CA ARG A 85 22.68 -12.24 13.02
C ARG A 85 23.43 -13.16 13.95
N ASP A 86 24.35 -13.94 13.39
CA ASP A 86 25.36 -14.65 14.17
C ASP A 86 26.04 -13.64 15.08
N ARG A 87 25.94 -13.87 16.40
CA ARG A 87 26.59 -13.05 17.43
C ARG A 87 28.11 -13.24 17.37
#